data_AF-A0A843HIR1-F1
#
_entry.id   AF-A0A843HIR1-F1
#
_cell.length_a   1.000
_cell.length_b   1.000
_cell.length_c   1.000
_cell.angle_alpha   90.00
_cell.angle_beta   90.00
_cell.angle_gamma   90.00
#
_symmetry.space_group_name_H-M   'P 1'
#
loop_
_entity.id
_entity.type
_entity.pdbx_description
1 polymer ?
#
loop_
_entity_poly.entity_id
_entity_poly.type
_entity_poly.pdbx_seq_one_letter_code
_entity_poly.pdbx_strand_id
1 'polypeptide(L)'
;MTQEEKAKAYDEALMRTQQRWECGDISREMLEYLFPQLQESEDERIRKAIIDYFNLQDDNTTYSFISKKDIINWLEKQGEQKLINKVEPKFNFRVGQWIVTTGKCIYLIAEIEGFNVTLVDNIGNEYVFDVSSLADAHLWTIQDAKDGDVLCYKDEIFIYKHDIKNCTEKETSFGGMVYYCCYDGKRFITDSMYSLTEKDKDDIHPATRELRDLLYTKMKEAGYELDAEKKELNGIEQMSAEWSEEDEKNFNNLIEGLTRISHNTFTSSTRTNYTFWAEIEWLKSLKQRMEEQR
;
A
#
# COMPACT_ATOMS: atom_id res chain seq x y z
N MET A 1 -33.20 8.81 -44.20
CA MET A 1 -32.50 8.35 -45.40
C MET A 1 -33.43 7.52 -46.26
N THR A 2 -33.64 7.91 -47.51
CA THR A 2 -34.32 7.09 -48.53
C THR A 2 -33.46 5.89 -48.93
N GLN A 3 -34.02 4.90 -49.62
CA GLN A 3 -33.23 3.74 -50.08
C GLN A 3 -32.12 4.14 -51.08
N GLU A 4 -32.36 5.15 -51.91
CA GLU A 4 -31.34 5.71 -52.82
C GLU A 4 -30.19 6.37 -52.07
N GLU A 5 -30.49 7.11 -50.99
CA GLU A 5 -29.45 7.72 -50.15
C GLU A 5 -28.61 6.66 -49.43
N LYS A 6 -29.22 5.55 -48.99
CA LYS A 6 -28.51 4.41 -48.39
C LYS A 6 -27.61 3.69 -49.39
N ALA A 7 -28.10 3.45 -50.60
CA ALA A 7 -27.31 2.80 -51.66
C ALA A 7 -26.09 3.65 -52.04
N LYS A 8 -26.28 4.97 -52.20
CA LYS A 8 -25.20 5.91 -52.50
C LYS A 8 -24.15 5.98 -51.39
N ALA A 9 -24.57 5.99 -50.12
CA ALA A 9 -23.66 5.97 -48.98
C ALA A 9 -22.85 4.66 -48.90
N TYR A 10 -23.47 3.53 -49.28
CA TYR A 10 -22.81 2.24 -49.33
C TYR A 10 -21.73 2.17 -50.43
N ASP A 11 -22.04 2.67 -51.62
CA ASP A 11 -21.08 2.72 -52.74
C ASP A 11 -19.88 3.63 -52.44
N GLU A 12 -20.09 4.78 -51.78
CA GLU A 12 -19.00 5.66 -51.33
C GLU A 12 -18.11 4.99 -50.26
N ALA A 13 -18.69 4.26 -49.32
CA ALA A 13 -17.94 3.54 -48.29
C ALA A 13 -17.10 2.41 -48.90
N LEU A 14 -17.63 1.71 -49.91
CA LEU A 14 -16.92 0.66 -50.65
C LEU A 14 -15.69 1.22 -51.37
N MET A 15 -15.81 2.39 -52.02
CA MET A 15 -14.67 3.08 -52.64
C MET A 15 -13.61 3.50 -51.62
N ARG A 16 -14.01 4.03 -50.46
CA ARG A 16 -13.08 4.41 -49.37
C ARG A 16 -12.34 3.20 -48.80
N THR A 17 -12.98 2.03 -48.80
CA THR A 17 -12.40 0.77 -48.34
C THR A 17 -11.40 0.20 -49.35
N GLN A 18 -11.74 0.26 -50.65
CA GLN A 18 -10.84 -0.15 -51.74
C GLN A 18 -9.57 0.70 -51.83
N GLN A 19 -9.63 1.99 -51.50
CA GLN A 19 -8.45 2.87 -51.45
C GLN A 19 -7.48 2.57 -50.29
N ARG A 20 -7.88 1.77 -49.29
CA ARG A 20 -7.14 1.61 -48.02
C ARG A 20 -6.73 0.15 -47.72
N TRP A 21 -6.93 -0.76 -48.67
CA TRP A 21 -6.80 -2.22 -48.54
C TRP A 21 -5.34 -2.71 -48.56
N GLU A 22 -4.48 -2.16 -47.70
CA GLU A 22 -3.14 -2.71 -47.40
C GLU A 22 -2.96 -3.13 -45.93
N CYS A 23 -3.84 -2.75 -45.01
CA CYS A 23 -3.77 -3.16 -43.60
C CYS A 23 -4.94 -4.08 -43.23
N GLY A 24 -4.61 -5.33 -42.92
CA GLY A 24 -5.53 -6.46 -42.78
C GLY A 24 -6.42 -6.50 -41.54
N ASP A 25 -6.75 -5.39 -40.88
CA ASP A 25 -7.75 -5.38 -39.81
C ASP A 25 -8.54 -4.06 -39.77
N ILE A 26 -9.86 -4.17 -39.60
CA ILE A 26 -10.78 -3.02 -39.52
C ILE A 26 -10.94 -2.62 -38.05
N SER A 27 -10.35 -1.50 -37.65
CA SER A 27 -10.53 -0.92 -36.30
C SER A 27 -11.90 -0.23 -36.13
N ARG A 28 -12.33 -0.02 -34.89
CA ARG A 28 -13.57 0.70 -34.55
C ARG A 28 -13.61 2.12 -35.13
N GLU A 29 -12.49 2.83 -35.07
CA GLU A 29 -12.33 4.18 -35.65
C GLU A 29 -12.48 4.16 -37.18
N MET A 30 -12.07 3.06 -37.82
CA MET A 30 -12.23 2.87 -39.26
C MET A 30 -13.68 2.59 -39.65
N LEU A 31 -14.45 1.85 -38.82
CA LEU A 31 -15.89 1.65 -39.03
C LEU A 31 -16.68 2.95 -38.87
N GLU A 32 -16.36 3.76 -37.87
CA GLU A 32 -16.99 5.06 -37.62
C GLU A 32 -16.70 6.07 -38.76
N TYR A 33 -15.49 6.00 -39.35
CA TYR A 33 -15.12 6.79 -40.54
C TYR A 33 -15.80 6.30 -41.83
N LEU A 34 -15.94 4.99 -42.02
CA LEU A 34 -16.51 4.40 -43.23
C LEU A 34 -18.04 4.55 -43.28
N PHE A 35 -18.71 4.51 -42.12
CA PHE A 35 -20.17 4.54 -42.04
C PHE A 35 -20.70 5.51 -40.98
N PRO A 36 -20.45 6.83 -41.10
CA PRO A 36 -20.89 7.82 -40.11
C PRO A 36 -22.42 7.92 -39.98
N GLN A 37 -23.15 7.38 -40.96
CA GLN A 37 -24.62 7.39 -41.02
C GLN A 37 -25.26 6.11 -40.45
N LEU A 38 -24.46 5.11 -40.05
CA LEU A 38 -24.92 3.90 -39.36
C LEU A 38 -25.00 4.08 -37.84
N GLN A 39 -25.08 5.33 -37.34
CA GLN A 39 -25.30 5.70 -35.94
C GLN A 39 -26.68 5.28 -35.36
N GLU A 40 -27.32 4.21 -35.84
CA GLU A 40 -28.19 3.46 -34.93
C GLU A 40 -27.23 2.80 -33.94
N SER A 41 -27.38 3.08 -32.63
CA SER A 41 -26.57 2.38 -31.63
C SER A 41 -26.73 0.88 -31.89
N GLU A 42 -25.64 0.14 -31.87
CA GLU A 42 -25.67 -1.30 -32.08
C GLU A 42 -26.71 -1.99 -31.16
N ASP A 43 -26.89 -1.42 -29.97
CA ASP A 43 -27.95 -1.73 -29.01
C ASP A 43 -29.37 -1.60 -29.58
N GLU A 44 -29.69 -0.57 -30.34
CA GLU A 44 -31.00 -0.36 -30.96
C GLU A 44 -31.28 -1.39 -32.07
N ARG A 45 -30.25 -1.73 -32.86
CA ARG A 45 -30.34 -2.78 -33.89
C ARG A 45 -30.53 -4.16 -33.25
N ILE A 46 -29.76 -4.47 -32.21
CA ILE A 46 -29.86 -5.73 -31.46
C ILE A 46 -31.23 -5.83 -30.78
N ARG A 47 -31.69 -4.75 -30.14
CA ARG A 47 -33.02 -4.68 -29.49
C ARG A 47 -34.16 -4.97 -30.47
N LYS A 48 -34.16 -4.34 -31.66
CA LYS A 48 -35.15 -4.61 -32.72
C LYS A 48 -35.11 -6.06 -33.16
N ALA A 49 -33.91 -6.61 -33.41
CA ALA A 49 -33.76 -8.01 -33.82
C ALA A 49 -34.29 -9.01 -32.78
N ILE A 50 -34.11 -8.72 -31.48
CA ILE A 50 -34.64 -9.54 -30.39
C ILE A 50 -36.17 -9.45 -30.32
N ILE A 51 -36.74 -8.24 -30.44
CA ILE A 51 -38.20 -8.05 -30.48
C ILE A 51 -38.81 -8.78 -31.67
N ASP A 52 -38.21 -8.67 -32.86
CA ASP A 52 -38.66 -9.36 -34.07
C ASP A 52 -38.62 -10.87 -33.90
N TYR A 53 -37.56 -11.41 -33.30
CA TYR A 53 -37.46 -12.83 -32.97
C TYR A 53 -38.60 -13.31 -32.06
N PHE A 54 -38.92 -12.54 -31.01
CA PHE A 54 -40.03 -12.88 -30.13
C PHE A 54 -41.40 -12.75 -30.82
N ASN A 55 -41.57 -11.78 -31.71
CA ASN A 55 -42.81 -11.62 -32.49
C ASN A 55 -43.10 -12.80 -33.41
N LEU A 56 -42.08 -13.55 -33.84
CA LEU A 56 -42.23 -14.77 -34.64
C LEU A 56 -42.71 -15.99 -33.82
N GLN A 57 -42.71 -15.90 -32.48
CA GLN A 57 -43.16 -16.98 -31.59
C GLN A 57 -44.65 -16.88 -31.26
N ASP A 58 -45.27 -17.99 -30.83
CA ASP A 58 -46.68 -18.01 -30.39
C ASP A 58 -46.91 -17.08 -29.19
N ASP A 59 -48.05 -16.39 -29.14
CA ASP A 59 -48.39 -15.43 -28.08
C ASP A 59 -48.56 -16.07 -26.70
N ASN A 60 -48.78 -17.39 -26.64
CA ASN A 60 -48.83 -18.17 -25.40
C ASN A 60 -47.46 -18.66 -24.93
N THR A 61 -46.38 -18.32 -25.64
CA THR A 61 -45.03 -18.70 -25.25
C THR A 61 -44.62 -17.98 -23.97
N THR A 62 -44.27 -18.76 -22.95
CA THR A 62 -43.75 -18.25 -21.68
C THR A 62 -42.32 -18.73 -21.51
N TYR A 63 -41.43 -17.81 -21.11
CA TYR A 63 -40.03 -18.12 -20.82
C TYR A 63 -39.82 -17.90 -19.33
N SER A 64 -39.62 -18.99 -18.58
CA SER A 64 -39.37 -18.93 -17.13
C SER A 64 -40.39 -18.06 -16.37
N PHE A 65 -41.68 -18.30 -16.61
CA PHE A 65 -42.81 -17.59 -15.98
C PHE A 65 -43.01 -16.12 -16.41
N ILE A 66 -42.25 -15.63 -17.38
CA ILE A 66 -42.43 -14.29 -17.97
C ILE A 66 -43.13 -14.44 -19.31
N SER A 67 -44.19 -13.65 -19.54
CA SER A 67 -44.91 -13.68 -20.81
C SER A 67 -44.09 -12.99 -21.91
N LYS A 68 -44.19 -13.48 -23.16
CA LYS A 68 -43.63 -12.81 -24.35
C LYS A 68 -43.98 -11.32 -24.37
N LYS A 69 -45.23 -10.98 -24.02
CA LYS A 69 -45.73 -9.61 -23.97
C LYS A 69 -44.97 -8.74 -22.96
N ASP A 70 -44.61 -9.28 -21.81
CA ASP A 70 -43.84 -8.55 -20.80
C ASP A 70 -42.39 -8.33 -21.23
N ILE A 71 -41.78 -9.32 -21.90
CA ILE A 71 -40.42 -9.21 -22.46
C ILE A 71 -40.36 -8.12 -23.53
N ILE A 72 -41.29 -8.12 -24.48
CA ILE A 72 -41.38 -7.11 -25.54
C ILE A 72 -41.63 -5.73 -24.94
N ASN A 73 -42.61 -5.60 -24.04
CA ASN A 73 -42.90 -4.33 -23.37
C ASN A 73 -41.68 -3.78 -22.60
N TRP A 74 -40.87 -4.65 -21.99
CA TRP A 74 -39.66 -4.25 -21.29
C TRP A 74 -38.57 -3.76 -22.27
N LEU A 75 -38.36 -4.48 -23.38
CA LEU A 75 -37.42 -4.11 -24.44
C LEU A 75 -37.82 -2.82 -25.18
N GLU A 76 -39.12 -2.57 -25.37
CA GLU A 76 -39.62 -1.33 -25.96
C GLU A 76 -39.39 -0.12 -25.04
N LYS A 77 -39.50 -0.31 -23.73
CA LYS A 77 -39.25 0.73 -22.72
C LYS A 77 -37.79 1.11 -22.52
N GLN A 78 -36.83 0.35 -23.06
CA GLN A 78 -35.40 0.68 -22.94
C GLN A 78 -35.01 1.96 -23.69
N GLY A 79 -35.79 2.39 -24.70
CA GLY A 79 -35.55 3.64 -25.44
C GLY A 79 -35.99 4.92 -24.71
N GLU A 80 -36.82 4.82 -23.68
CA GLU A 80 -37.28 5.95 -22.85
C GLU A 80 -36.49 6.10 -21.54
N GLN A 81 -35.66 5.11 -21.20
CA GLN A 81 -34.74 5.26 -20.09
C GLN A 81 -33.66 6.24 -20.54
N LYS A 82 -33.73 7.48 -20.03
CA LYS A 82 -32.59 8.41 -20.06
C LYS A 82 -31.36 7.58 -19.76
N LEU A 83 -30.36 7.64 -20.64
CA LEU A 83 -29.01 7.15 -20.39
C LEU A 83 -28.79 7.26 -18.90
N ILE A 84 -28.83 6.13 -18.18
CA ILE A 84 -28.21 6.08 -16.87
C ILE A 84 -26.80 6.47 -17.25
N ASN A 85 -26.45 7.73 -16.93
CA ASN A 85 -25.12 8.28 -17.15
C ASN A 85 -24.17 7.13 -16.93
N LYS A 86 -23.33 6.82 -17.94
CA LYS A 86 -22.18 5.93 -17.75
C LYS A 86 -21.78 6.11 -16.30
N VAL A 87 -21.99 5.08 -15.48
CA VAL A 87 -21.48 5.12 -14.13
C VAL A 87 -19.98 5.06 -14.40
N GLU A 88 -19.37 6.23 -14.58
CA GLU A 88 -17.94 6.37 -14.51
C GLU A 88 -17.58 5.60 -13.25
N PRO A 89 -16.72 4.57 -13.34
CA PRO A 89 -16.20 3.93 -12.16
C PRO A 89 -15.81 5.07 -11.23
N LYS A 90 -16.39 5.13 -10.04
CA LYS A 90 -16.05 6.14 -9.04
C LYS A 90 -14.65 5.80 -8.55
N PHE A 91 -13.66 6.05 -9.40
CA PHE A 91 -12.26 5.98 -9.07
C PHE A 91 -11.99 7.18 -8.17
N ASN A 92 -12.30 6.99 -6.90
CA ASN A 92 -12.20 8.01 -5.86
C ASN A 92 -10.82 8.00 -5.20
N PHE A 93 -9.84 7.31 -5.80
CA PHE A 93 -8.48 7.30 -5.29
C PHE A 93 -7.73 8.58 -5.66
N ARG A 94 -6.74 8.91 -4.85
CA ARG A 94 -5.91 10.11 -4.96
C ARG A 94 -4.45 9.72 -4.93
N VAL A 95 -3.62 10.53 -5.58
CA VAL A 95 -2.17 10.46 -5.45
C VAL A 95 -1.78 10.50 -3.96
N GLY A 96 -0.84 9.64 -3.58
CA GLY A 96 -0.38 9.46 -2.20
C GLY A 96 -1.16 8.41 -1.40
N GLN A 97 -2.25 7.85 -1.94
CA GLN A 97 -3.00 6.80 -1.25
C GLN A 97 -2.45 5.41 -1.56
N TRP A 98 -2.51 4.54 -0.56
CA TRP A 98 -2.21 3.12 -0.70
C TRP A 98 -3.48 2.34 -1.06
N ILE A 99 -3.37 1.40 -1.99
CA ILE A 99 -4.46 0.52 -2.43
C ILE A 99 -4.04 -0.94 -2.39
N VAL A 100 -5.04 -1.81 -2.26
CA VAL A 100 -4.93 -3.26 -2.41
C VAL A 100 -5.65 -3.67 -3.68
N THR A 101 -5.01 -4.48 -4.51
CA THR A 101 -5.62 -5.03 -5.73
C THR A 101 -6.11 -6.47 -5.53
N THR A 102 -6.84 -7.02 -6.50
CA THR A 102 -7.40 -8.39 -6.49
C THR A 102 -6.36 -9.48 -6.22
N GLY A 103 -5.08 -9.23 -6.56
CA GLY A 103 -3.95 -10.12 -6.24
C GLY A 103 -3.43 -10.04 -4.81
N LYS A 104 -4.06 -9.22 -3.94
CA LYS A 104 -3.56 -8.81 -2.63
C LYS A 104 -2.19 -8.13 -2.69
N CYS A 105 -1.86 -7.54 -3.84
CA CYS A 105 -0.70 -6.70 -4.01
C CYS A 105 -1.04 -5.31 -3.48
N ILE A 106 -0.08 -4.68 -2.80
CA ILE A 106 -0.24 -3.39 -2.17
C ILE A 106 0.60 -2.38 -2.94
N TYR A 107 -0.02 -1.27 -3.34
CA TYR A 107 0.64 -0.23 -4.13
C TYR A 107 0.33 1.16 -3.60
N LEU A 108 1.28 2.07 -3.75
CA LEU A 108 1.11 3.50 -3.61
C LEU A 108 0.69 4.09 -4.96
N ILE A 109 -0.31 4.97 -4.98
CA ILE A 109 -0.65 5.74 -6.18
C ILE A 109 0.32 6.92 -6.29
N ALA A 110 1.27 6.84 -7.21
CA ALA A 110 2.24 7.91 -7.46
C ALA A 110 1.69 8.99 -8.39
N GLU A 111 0.91 8.61 -9.40
CA GLU A 111 0.41 9.54 -10.41
C GLU A 111 -0.92 9.06 -11.00
N ILE A 112 -1.78 10.01 -11.39
CA ILE A 112 -3.01 9.76 -12.14
C ILE A 112 -3.03 10.71 -13.33
N GLU A 113 -2.97 10.17 -14.55
CA GLU A 113 -3.00 10.92 -15.81
C GLU A 113 -4.10 10.39 -16.72
N GLY A 114 -5.24 11.09 -16.78
CA GLY A 114 -6.40 10.66 -17.55
C GLY A 114 -6.97 9.33 -17.06
N PHE A 115 -6.87 8.28 -17.89
CA PHE A 115 -7.29 6.92 -17.55
C PHE A 115 -6.14 6.02 -17.08
N ASN A 116 -4.92 6.55 -16.99
CA ASN A 116 -3.76 5.80 -16.54
C ASN A 116 -3.41 6.16 -15.09
N VAL A 117 -2.98 5.15 -14.34
CA VAL A 117 -2.55 5.26 -12.94
C VAL A 117 -1.17 4.65 -12.82
N THR A 118 -0.22 5.43 -12.32
CA THR A 118 1.11 4.95 -11.96
C THR A 118 1.09 4.48 -10.52
N LEU A 119 1.34 3.19 -10.33
CA LEU A 119 1.39 2.49 -9.06
C LEU A 119 2.85 2.15 -8.72
N VAL A 120 3.22 2.31 -7.46
CA VAL A 120 4.54 1.96 -6.93
C VAL A 120 4.38 0.88 -5.88
N ASP A 121 5.07 -0.24 -6.03
CA ASP A 121 5.06 -1.29 -5.01
C ASP A 121 5.91 -0.90 -3.78
N ASN A 122 5.88 -1.71 -2.73
CA ASN A 122 6.64 -1.42 -1.52
C ASN A 122 8.16 -1.45 -1.72
N ILE A 123 8.69 -2.14 -2.76
CA ILE A 123 10.12 -2.21 -3.08
C ILE A 123 10.58 -1.11 -4.06
N GLY A 124 9.65 -0.25 -4.51
CA GLY A 124 9.91 0.92 -5.34
C GLY A 124 9.78 0.67 -6.85
N ASN A 125 9.22 -0.46 -7.29
CA ASN A 125 8.97 -0.68 -8.71
C ASN A 125 7.71 0.05 -9.15
N GLU A 126 7.77 0.66 -10.33
CA GLU A 126 6.66 1.39 -10.92
C GLU A 126 5.91 0.56 -11.97
N TYR A 127 4.59 0.72 -12.00
CA TYR A 127 3.68 0.03 -12.91
C TYR A 127 2.61 1.00 -13.40
N VAL A 128 2.26 0.93 -14.68
CA VAL A 128 1.19 1.76 -15.25
C VAL A 128 0.00 0.87 -15.58
N PHE A 129 -1.17 1.23 -15.05
CA PHE A 129 -2.43 0.52 -15.26
C PHE A 129 -3.50 1.45 -15.80
N ASP A 130 -4.42 0.91 -16.60
CA ASP A 130 -5.68 1.59 -16.88
C ASP A 130 -6.59 1.53 -15.63
N VAL A 131 -7.26 2.63 -15.30
CA VAL A 131 -8.21 2.77 -14.18
C VAL A 131 -9.24 1.63 -14.15
N SER A 132 -9.72 1.16 -15.31
CA SER A 132 -10.68 0.06 -15.40
C SER A 132 -10.13 -1.27 -14.88
N SER A 133 -8.81 -1.45 -14.92
CA SER A 133 -8.13 -2.64 -14.37
C SER A 133 -8.10 -2.63 -12.84
N LEU A 134 -8.46 -1.51 -12.20
CA LEU A 134 -8.50 -1.34 -10.75
C LEU A 134 -9.94 -1.36 -10.20
N ALA A 135 -10.89 -1.93 -10.94
CA ALA A 135 -12.31 -1.97 -10.56
C ALA A 135 -12.55 -2.67 -9.21
N ASP A 136 -11.73 -3.67 -8.87
CA ASP A 136 -11.80 -4.42 -7.62
C ASP A 136 -10.80 -3.94 -6.55
N ALA A 137 -10.07 -2.85 -6.81
CA ALA A 137 -9.13 -2.31 -5.83
C ALA A 137 -9.87 -1.62 -4.68
N HIS A 138 -9.29 -1.66 -3.49
CA HIS A 138 -9.77 -0.90 -2.32
C HIS A 138 -8.64 -0.11 -1.67
N LEU A 139 -9.00 0.92 -0.90
CA LEU A 139 -8.03 1.66 -0.09
C LEU A 139 -7.43 0.73 0.96
N TRP A 140 -6.11 0.76 1.11
CA TRP A 140 -5.43 0.07 2.19
C TRP A 140 -5.99 0.50 3.54
N THR A 141 -6.19 -0.48 4.42
CA THR A 141 -6.51 -0.25 5.82
C THR A 141 -5.64 -1.12 6.71
N ILE A 142 -5.55 -0.79 7.99
CA ILE A 142 -4.83 -1.62 8.97
C ILE A 142 -5.39 -3.05 9.11
N GLN A 143 -6.61 -3.30 8.66
CA GLN A 143 -7.20 -4.66 8.67
C GLN A 143 -6.57 -5.57 7.60
N ASP A 144 -5.95 -4.98 6.59
CA ASP A 144 -5.26 -5.71 5.54
C ASP A 144 -3.84 -6.13 5.97
N ALA A 145 -3.32 -5.56 7.07
CA ALA A 145 -1.98 -5.83 7.60
C ALA A 145 -1.86 -7.25 8.18
N LYS A 146 -0.68 -7.84 8.00
CA LYS A 146 -0.31 -9.16 8.52
C LYS A 146 0.83 -9.04 9.50
N ASP A 147 0.91 -9.96 10.45
CA ASP A 147 2.04 -10.04 11.37
C ASP A 147 3.36 -10.01 10.61
N GLY A 148 4.30 -9.20 11.08
CA GLY A 148 5.60 -8.99 10.45
C GLY A 148 5.62 -7.93 9.35
N ASP A 149 4.48 -7.39 8.91
CA ASP A 149 4.46 -6.26 7.99
C ASP A 149 5.13 -5.05 8.65
N VAL A 150 6.00 -4.36 7.90
CA VAL A 150 6.59 -3.11 8.35
C VAL A 150 5.69 -1.96 7.92
N LEU A 151 5.20 -1.21 8.89
CA LEU A 151 4.25 -0.13 8.71
C LEU A 151 4.88 1.19 9.15
N CYS A 152 4.30 2.28 8.66
CA CYS A 152 4.65 3.63 9.03
C CYS A 152 3.41 4.35 9.56
N TYR A 153 3.62 5.16 10.59
CA TYR A 153 2.63 6.06 11.17
C TYR A 153 3.34 7.36 11.51
N LYS A 154 2.98 8.44 10.80
CA LYS A 154 3.68 9.74 10.91
C LYS A 154 5.18 9.57 10.64
N ASP A 155 6.02 9.88 11.63
CA ASP A 155 7.48 9.77 11.54
C ASP A 155 8.01 8.45 12.13
N GLU A 156 7.12 7.54 12.53
CA GLU A 156 7.45 6.29 13.20
C GLU A 156 7.33 5.11 12.23
N ILE A 157 8.23 4.14 12.37
CA ILE A 157 8.28 2.93 11.54
C ILE A 157 8.34 1.73 12.48
N PHE A 158 7.48 0.74 12.28
CA PHE A 158 7.33 -0.38 13.21
C PHE A 158 6.96 -1.69 12.53
N ILE A 159 7.21 -2.80 13.24
CA ILE A 159 6.82 -4.15 12.79
C ILE A 159 5.48 -4.52 13.42
N TYR A 160 4.48 -4.72 12.56
CA TYR A 160 3.12 -5.05 12.95
C TYR A 160 3.02 -6.41 13.63
N LYS A 161 2.29 -6.48 14.75
CA LYS A 161 1.85 -7.72 15.39
C LYS A 161 0.40 -7.59 15.81
N HIS A 162 -0.39 -8.58 15.44
CA HIS A 162 -1.75 -8.70 15.92
C HIS A 162 -1.79 -9.60 17.16
N ASP A 163 -1.99 -9.04 18.35
CA ASP A 163 -2.22 -9.83 19.57
C ASP A 163 -3.72 -9.89 19.90
N ILE A 164 -4.34 -11.03 19.55
CA ILE A 164 -5.78 -11.28 19.77
C ILE A 164 -6.06 -11.65 21.23
N LYS A 165 -5.07 -12.11 22.01
CA LYS A 165 -5.34 -12.84 23.27
C LYS A 165 -5.89 -12.00 24.42
N ASN A 166 -5.82 -10.67 24.34
CA ASN A 166 -6.35 -9.76 25.37
C ASN A 166 -7.48 -8.84 24.89
N CYS A 167 -7.95 -8.95 23.64
CA CYS A 167 -9.09 -8.15 23.19
C CYS A 167 -10.39 -8.84 23.59
N THR A 168 -10.95 -8.46 24.74
CA THR A 168 -12.35 -8.84 25.02
C THR A 168 -13.28 -8.11 24.05
N GLU A 169 -14.37 -8.73 23.60
CA GLU A 169 -15.28 -8.17 22.58
C GLU A 169 -15.82 -6.75 22.91
N LYS A 170 -15.71 -6.29 24.16
CA LYS A 170 -16.06 -4.93 24.59
C LYS A 170 -14.96 -3.87 24.37
N GLU A 171 -13.72 -4.27 24.10
CA GLU A 171 -12.57 -3.41 23.77
C GLU A 171 -12.39 -3.22 22.26
N THR A 172 -13.34 -3.70 21.45
CA THR A 172 -13.41 -3.47 19.99
C THR A 172 -13.60 -2.01 19.60
N SER A 173 -13.69 -1.08 20.57
CA SER A 173 -13.64 0.37 20.37
C SER A 173 -12.27 1.00 20.68
N PHE A 174 -11.32 0.26 21.25
CA PHE A 174 -9.98 0.75 21.60
C PHE A 174 -8.91 -0.31 21.27
N GLY A 175 -8.54 -0.37 19.99
CA GLY A 175 -7.55 -1.29 19.46
C GLY A 175 -6.15 -1.01 20.03
N GLY A 176 -5.76 -1.78 21.04
CA GLY A 176 -4.36 -1.93 21.40
C GLY A 176 -3.68 -2.75 20.32
N MET A 177 -2.89 -2.10 19.47
CA MET A 177 -1.95 -2.82 18.61
C MET A 177 -0.64 -2.99 19.38
N VAL A 178 -0.15 -4.22 19.42
CA VAL A 178 1.16 -4.53 19.99
C VAL A 178 2.13 -4.54 18.83
N TYR A 179 3.29 -3.91 18.96
CA TYR A 179 4.35 -4.02 17.96
C TYR A 179 5.60 -4.54 18.64
N TYR A 180 6.30 -5.46 17.99
CA TYR A 180 7.53 -6.01 18.57
C TYR A 180 8.70 -5.00 18.56
N CYS A 181 8.66 -4.05 17.63
CA CYS A 181 9.80 -3.18 17.32
C CYS A 181 9.34 -1.89 16.65
N CYS A 182 9.92 -0.74 17.05
CA CYS A 182 9.63 0.58 16.51
C CYS A 182 10.89 1.46 16.49
N TYR A 183 10.99 2.35 15.49
CA TYR A 183 11.91 3.47 15.44
C TYR A 183 11.13 4.79 15.39
N ASP A 184 11.31 5.66 16.39
CA ASP A 184 10.57 6.92 16.55
C ASP A 184 11.25 8.13 15.88
N GLY A 185 12.20 7.89 14.97
CA GLY A 185 13.06 8.91 14.36
C GLY A 185 14.25 9.34 15.23
N LYS A 186 14.32 8.93 16.50
CA LYS A 186 15.41 9.28 17.42
C LYS A 186 16.08 8.06 18.03
N ARG A 187 15.31 7.04 18.38
CA ARG A 187 15.79 5.85 19.09
C ARG A 187 15.04 4.60 18.67
N PHE A 188 15.72 3.49 18.87
CA PHE A 188 15.16 2.15 18.73
C PHE A 188 14.42 1.72 20.00
N ILE A 189 13.24 1.12 19.85
CA ILE A 189 12.38 0.68 20.95
C ILE A 189 11.91 -0.75 20.67
N THR A 190 12.13 -1.64 21.64
CA THR A 190 11.62 -3.02 21.65
C THR A 190 10.35 -3.12 22.48
N ASP A 191 9.38 -3.94 22.06
CA ASP A 191 8.12 -4.20 22.78
C ASP A 191 7.36 -2.92 23.19
N SER A 192 6.87 -2.19 22.20
CA SER A 192 6.04 -1.00 22.41
C SER A 192 4.57 -1.28 22.09
N MET A 193 3.66 -0.70 22.86
CA MET A 193 2.23 -0.77 22.62
C MET A 193 1.70 0.60 22.26
N TYR A 194 1.05 0.72 21.10
CA TYR A 194 0.32 1.93 20.73
C TYR A 194 -1.18 1.69 20.93
N SER A 195 -1.80 2.64 21.62
CA SER A 195 -3.25 2.80 21.57
C SER A 195 -3.56 3.76 20.43
N LEU A 196 -4.11 3.22 19.33
CA LEU A 196 -4.52 4.03 18.20
C LEU A 196 -5.96 4.49 18.40
N THR A 197 -6.21 5.77 18.21
CA THR A 197 -7.57 6.29 18.12
C THR A 197 -8.14 5.99 16.72
N GLU A 198 -9.46 6.08 16.54
CA GLU A 198 -10.05 5.93 15.20
C GLU A 198 -9.47 6.90 14.17
N LYS A 199 -9.01 8.08 14.61
CA LYS A 199 -8.40 9.09 13.74
C LYS A 199 -7.02 8.70 13.23
N ASP A 200 -6.34 7.80 13.92
CA ASP A 200 -4.97 7.39 13.59
C ASP A 200 -4.93 6.29 12.53
N LYS A 201 -6.07 5.64 12.25
CA LYS A 201 -6.15 4.51 11.30
C LYS A 201 -5.84 4.92 9.86
N ASP A 202 -6.14 6.16 9.50
CA ASP A 202 -5.95 6.68 8.14
C ASP A 202 -4.49 7.11 7.89
N ASP A 203 -3.70 7.30 8.95
CA ASP A 203 -2.29 7.70 8.88
C ASP A 203 -1.34 6.49 8.92
N ILE A 204 -1.87 5.27 9.06
CA ILE A 204 -1.07 4.05 9.05
C ILE A 204 -1.05 3.45 7.65
N HIS A 205 0.14 3.23 7.13
CA HIS A 205 0.32 2.66 5.81
C HIS A 205 1.55 1.75 5.74
N PRO A 206 1.69 0.95 4.67
CA PRO A 206 2.90 0.17 4.46
C PRO A 206 4.13 1.09 4.42
N ALA A 207 5.23 0.65 5.01
CA ALA A 207 6.49 1.35 4.93
C ALA A 207 7.10 1.22 3.52
N THR A 208 7.67 2.30 3.00
CA THR A 208 8.45 2.27 1.75
C THR A 208 9.73 1.46 1.95
N ARG A 209 10.43 1.13 0.86
CA ARG A 209 11.73 0.47 0.91
C ARG A 209 12.74 1.22 1.77
N GLU A 210 12.85 2.53 1.59
CA GLU A 210 13.79 3.38 2.32
C GLU A 210 13.52 3.36 3.82
N LEU A 211 12.24 3.39 4.21
CA LEU A 211 11.82 3.32 5.61
C LEU A 211 12.12 1.94 6.22
N ARG A 212 11.94 0.86 5.46
CA ARG A 212 12.30 -0.50 5.90
C ARG A 212 13.80 -0.66 6.07
N ASP A 213 14.57 -0.21 5.10
CA ASP A 213 16.03 -0.26 5.13
C ASP A 213 16.59 0.57 6.30
N LEU A 214 15.97 1.72 6.59
CA LEU A 214 16.27 2.52 7.78
C LEU A 214 15.99 1.74 9.06
N LEU A 215 14.81 1.13 9.19
CA LEU A 215 14.46 0.34 10.38
C LEU A 215 15.45 -0.80 10.60
N TYR A 216 15.79 -1.57 9.56
CA TYR A 216 16.75 -2.67 9.67
C TYR A 216 18.16 -2.21 10.02
N THR A 217 18.58 -1.06 9.49
CA THR A 217 19.86 -0.44 9.87
C THR A 217 19.86 -0.09 11.36
N LYS A 218 18.79 0.54 11.86
CA LYS A 218 18.66 0.90 13.28
C LYS A 218 18.54 -0.30 14.21
N MET A 219 17.88 -1.37 13.78
CA MET A 219 17.86 -2.65 14.49
C MET A 219 19.28 -3.20 14.66
N LYS A 220 20.06 -3.21 13.57
CA LYS A 220 21.43 -3.72 13.56
C LYS A 220 22.37 -2.88 14.43
N GLU A 221 22.29 -1.54 14.33
CA GLU A 221 23.02 -0.62 15.22
C GLU A 221 22.72 -0.89 16.70
N ALA A 222 21.47 -1.25 17.01
CA ALA A 222 21.03 -1.60 18.36
C ALA A 222 21.40 -3.04 18.79
N GLY A 223 22.07 -3.82 17.94
CA GLY A 223 22.46 -5.20 18.24
C GLY A 223 21.35 -6.22 18.04
N TYR A 224 20.41 -5.97 17.13
CA TYR A 224 19.32 -6.89 16.83
C TYR A 224 19.24 -7.24 15.33
N GLU A 225 18.74 -8.43 15.04
CA GLU A 225 18.41 -8.92 13.71
C GLU A 225 17.00 -9.51 13.68
N LEU A 226 16.25 -9.25 12.61
CA LEU A 226 14.93 -9.84 12.42
C LEU A 226 15.06 -11.19 11.72
N ASP A 227 14.63 -12.26 12.38
CA ASP A 227 14.34 -13.52 11.72
C ASP A 227 13.01 -13.36 10.95
N ALA A 228 13.11 -13.05 9.65
CA ALA A 228 11.96 -12.80 8.79
C ALA A 228 11.03 -14.01 8.65
N GLU A 229 11.55 -15.23 8.78
CA GLU A 229 10.74 -16.45 8.69
C GLU A 229 9.93 -16.67 9.97
N LYS A 230 10.57 -16.51 11.14
CA LYS A 230 9.91 -16.69 12.44
C LYS A 230 9.17 -15.44 12.92
N LYS A 231 9.44 -14.29 12.32
CA LYS A 231 8.96 -12.97 12.74
C LYS A 231 9.38 -12.64 14.18
N GLU A 232 10.62 -13.00 14.51
CA GLU A 232 11.21 -12.84 15.84
C GLU A 232 12.45 -11.95 15.77
N LEU A 233 12.65 -11.10 16.78
CA LEU A 233 13.89 -10.35 16.95
C LEU A 233 14.88 -11.21 17.72
N ASN A 234 16.03 -11.47 17.11
CA ASN A 234 17.16 -12.09 17.77
C ASN A 234 18.16 -11.00 18.16
N GLY A 235 18.68 -11.08 19.38
CA GLY A 235 19.89 -10.35 19.72
C GLY A 235 21.01 -10.87 18.84
N ILE A 236 21.64 -9.98 18.07
CA ILE A 236 22.97 -10.26 17.55
C ILE A 236 23.83 -10.33 18.81
N GLU A 237 24.63 -11.39 18.96
CA GLU A 237 25.78 -11.30 19.86
C GLU A 237 26.63 -10.13 19.35
N GLN A 238 26.33 -8.92 19.84
CA GLN A 238 27.33 -7.90 19.88
C GLN A 238 28.46 -8.60 20.61
N MET A 239 29.57 -8.82 19.93
CA MET A 239 30.85 -8.92 20.62
C MET A 239 30.88 -7.64 21.46
N SER A 240 30.40 -7.73 22.69
CA SER A 240 30.67 -6.73 23.70
C SER A 240 32.16 -6.51 23.55
N ALA A 241 32.60 -5.28 23.32
CA ALA A 241 34.01 -4.99 23.46
C ALA A 241 34.40 -5.59 24.81
N GLU A 242 35.04 -6.75 24.77
CA GLU A 242 35.32 -7.51 25.98
C GLU A 242 36.13 -6.51 26.78
N TRP A 243 35.61 -6.20 27.96
CA TRP A 243 36.35 -5.36 28.87
C TRP A 243 37.71 -6.01 28.99
N SER A 244 38.75 -5.28 28.58
CA SER A 244 40.08 -5.78 28.84
C SER A 244 40.23 -5.94 30.35
N GLU A 245 41.08 -6.86 30.81
CA GLU A 245 41.41 -6.96 32.24
C GLU A 245 41.84 -5.59 32.81
N GLU A 246 42.40 -4.72 31.95
CA GLU A 246 42.76 -3.35 32.28
C GLU A 246 41.54 -2.42 32.43
N ASP A 247 40.50 -2.54 31.62
CA ASP A 247 39.25 -1.78 31.77
C ASP A 247 38.52 -2.17 33.06
N GLU A 248 38.45 -3.47 33.38
CA GLU A 248 37.83 -3.95 34.62
C GLU A 248 38.59 -3.46 35.85
N LYS A 249 39.92 -3.52 35.80
CA LYS A 249 40.79 -2.97 36.84
C LYS A 249 40.61 -1.47 37.00
N ASN A 250 40.55 -0.70 35.91
CA ASN A 250 40.40 0.75 35.95
C ASN A 250 39.05 1.17 36.52
N PHE A 251 37.98 0.44 36.20
CA PHE A 251 36.65 0.68 36.76
C PHE A 251 36.57 0.35 38.24
N ASN A 252 37.14 -0.78 38.66
CA ASN A 252 37.20 -1.15 40.08
C ASN A 252 38.01 -0.12 40.88
N ASN A 253 39.12 0.39 40.34
CA ASN A 253 39.89 1.48 40.96
C ASN A 253 39.06 2.76 41.11
N LEU A 254 38.27 3.11 40.08
CA LEU A 254 37.37 4.27 40.12
C LEU A 254 36.29 4.11 41.20
N ILE A 255 35.66 2.93 41.30
CA ILE A 255 34.67 2.62 42.34
C ILE A 255 35.29 2.71 43.73
N GLU A 256 36.48 2.13 43.93
CA GLU A 256 37.20 2.22 45.21
C GLU A 256 37.53 3.68 45.56
N GLY A 257 37.97 4.47 44.58
CA GLY A 257 38.25 5.90 44.72
C GLY A 257 37.02 6.69 45.16
N LEU A 258 35.90 6.53 44.46
CA LEU A 258 34.63 7.19 44.76
C LEU A 258 34.07 6.74 46.13
N THR A 259 34.20 5.47 46.46
CA THR A 259 33.78 4.92 47.76
C THR A 259 34.63 5.50 48.89
N ARG A 260 35.95 5.65 48.70
CA ARG A 260 36.81 6.32 49.69
C ARG A 260 36.45 7.80 49.86
N ILE A 261 36.11 8.48 48.78
CA ILE A 261 35.66 9.88 48.82
C ILE A 261 34.32 9.99 49.56
N SER A 262 33.37 9.07 49.33
CA SER A 262 32.06 9.10 49.98
C SER A 262 32.13 8.82 51.48
N HIS A 263 33.13 8.04 51.93
CA HIS A 263 33.29 7.65 53.33
C HIS A 263 34.22 8.57 54.13
N ASN A 264 34.93 9.51 53.49
CA ASN A 264 35.80 10.47 54.18
C ASN A 264 35.39 11.91 53.85
N THR A 265 34.89 12.63 54.85
CA THR A 265 34.81 14.10 54.83
C THR A 265 36.23 14.69 54.86
N PHE A 266 36.80 14.83 53.65
CA PHE A 266 37.83 15.79 53.27
C PHE A 266 38.94 16.08 54.30
N THR A 267 40.13 15.49 54.09
CA THR A 267 41.37 16.22 54.39
C THR A 267 42.36 16.06 53.23
N SER A 268 42.68 17.22 52.63
CA SER A 268 43.88 17.64 51.89
C SER A 268 44.94 16.58 51.58
N SER A 269 45.65 16.56 50.45
CA SER A 269 45.84 17.52 49.36
C SER A 269 46.77 16.84 48.33
N THR A 270 46.76 17.33 47.10
CA THR A 270 47.74 17.08 46.01
C THR A 270 47.82 15.71 45.35
N ARG A 271 47.44 14.60 45.99
CA ARG A 271 47.49 13.27 45.34
C ARG A 271 46.25 12.91 44.50
N THR A 272 45.17 13.68 44.62
CA THR A 272 43.86 13.40 44.01
C THR A 272 43.71 13.88 42.57
N ASN A 273 44.51 14.85 42.11
CA ASN A 273 44.31 15.40 40.76
C ASN A 273 44.86 14.50 39.64
N TYR A 274 46.02 13.86 39.82
CA TYR A 274 46.66 13.10 38.74
C TYR A 274 45.94 11.78 38.40
N THR A 275 45.44 11.06 39.41
CA THR A 275 44.68 9.82 39.20
C THR A 275 43.32 10.10 38.58
N PHE A 276 42.66 11.18 39.00
CA PHE A 276 41.36 11.57 38.47
C PHE A 276 41.41 11.97 36.99
N TRP A 277 42.49 12.63 36.55
CA TRP A 277 42.68 12.94 35.12
C TRP A 277 42.88 11.67 34.28
N ALA A 278 43.66 10.70 34.76
CA ALA A 278 43.85 9.42 34.05
C ALA A 278 42.54 8.62 33.95
N GLU A 279 41.74 8.61 35.01
CA GLU A 279 40.40 8.00 35.02
C GLU A 279 39.44 8.71 34.05
N ILE A 280 39.47 10.05 33.98
CA ILE A 280 38.68 10.83 33.01
C ILE A 280 39.11 10.53 31.57
N GLU A 281 40.41 10.51 31.28
CA GLU A 281 40.92 10.20 29.94
C GLU A 281 40.61 8.75 29.54
N TRP A 282 40.66 7.80 30.49
CA TRP A 282 40.21 6.43 30.28
C TRP A 282 38.70 6.38 29.97
N LEU A 283 37.85 7.07 30.73
CA LEU A 283 36.41 7.14 30.46
C LEU A 283 36.09 7.77 29.09
N LYS A 284 36.85 8.80 28.68
CA LYS A 284 36.75 9.40 27.34
C LYS A 284 37.15 8.40 26.26
N SER A 285 38.25 7.66 26.47
CA SER A 285 38.67 6.60 25.54
C SER A 285 37.62 5.50 25.43
N LEU A 286 37.03 5.07 26.55
CA LEU A 286 36.00 4.04 26.57
C LEU A 286 34.73 4.51 25.84
N LYS A 287 34.33 5.78 26.04
CA LYS A 287 33.27 6.43 25.28
C LYS A 287 33.59 6.48 23.78
N GLN A 288 34.80 6.87 23.40
CA GLN A 288 35.22 6.93 22.00
C GLN A 288 35.19 5.54 21.36
N ARG A 289 35.69 4.49 22.03
CA ARG A 289 35.63 3.10 21.53
C ARG A 289 34.19 2.63 21.33
N MET A 290 33.28 3.03 22.22
CA MET A 290 31.84 2.75 22.06
C MET A 290 31.19 3.55 20.92
N GLU A 291 31.66 4.77 20.64
CA GLU A 291 31.19 5.60 19.53
C GLU A 291 31.74 5.13 18.18
N GLU A 292 32.97 4.62 18.13
CA GLU A 292 33.59 4.04 16.92
C GLU A 292 33.01 2.66 16.54
N GLN A 293 32.33 2.00 17.48
CA GLN A 293 31.63 0.73 17.27
C GLN A 293 30.14 0.90 16.93
N ARG A 294 29.62 2.13 16.95
CA ARG A 294 28.26 2.50 16.53
C ARG A 294 28.24 2.94 15.08
#